data_AF-A0A653TQ71-F1
#
_entry.id   AF-A0A653TQ71-F1
#
_cell.length_a   1.000
_cell.length_b   1.000
_cell.length_c   1.000
_cell.angle_alpha   90.00
_cell.angle_beta   90.00
_cell.angle_gamma   90.00
#
_symmetry.space_group_name_H-M   'P 1'
#
loop_
_entity.id
_entity.type
_entity.pdbx_description
1 polymer ?
#
loop_
_entity_poly.entity_id
_entity_poly.type
_entity_poly.pdbx_seq_one_letter_code
_entity_poly.pdbx_strand_id
1 'polypeptide(L)' 'MTLMARYSGECPECGERWSAGDLIRADEDKAWKHAVCPTPRPTAAPCASCFQIPAANGACGCDPIDSKDS' A
#
# COMPACT_ATOMS: atom_id res chain seq x y z
N MET A 1 -19.61 -4.88 9.88
CA MET A 1 -20.08 -6.10 9.18
C MET A 1 -19.45 -6.15 7.80
N THR A 2 -19.10 -7.34 7.30
CA THR A 2 -18.48 -7.56 5.98
C THR A 2 -19.39 -8.41 5.09
N LEU A 3 -19.23 -8.29 3.77
CA LEU A 3 -19.95 -9.08 2.76
C LEU A 3 -19.10 -9.31 1.51
N MET A 4 -19.49 -10.26 0.67
CA MET A 4 -18.85 -10.52 -0.62
C MET A 4 -19.35 -9.51 -1.67
N ALA A 5 -18.42 -8.83 -2.32
CA ALA A 5 -18.71 -7.85 -3.36
C ALA A 5 -19.40 -8.51 -4.55
N ARG A 6 -20.53 -7.96 -4.99
CA ARG A 6 -21.19 -8.39 -6.23
C ARG A 6 -20.61 -7.72 -7.47
N TYR A 7 -20.02 -6.55 -7.30
CA TYR A 7 -19.49 -5.69 -8.35
C TYR A 7 -18.14 -5.13 -7.93
N SER A 8 -17.30 -4.82 -8.91
CA SER A 8 -16.05 -4.11 -8.67
C SER A 8 -16.30 -2.67 -8.23
N GLY A 9 -15.39 -2.11 -7.45
CA GLY A 9 -15.40 -0.70 -7.04
C GLY A 9 -14.01 -0.27 -6.58
N GLU A 10 -13.86 1.00 -6.21
CA GLU A 10 -12.59 1.57 -5.77
C GLU A 10 -12.59 1.77 -4.25
N CYS A 11 -11.53 1.33 -3.60
CA CYS A 11 -11.33 1.51 -2.17
C CYS A 11 -10.86 2.93 -1.85
N PRO A 12 -11.65 3.76 -1.16
CA PRO A 12 -11.24 5.12 -0.81
C PRO A 12 -10.07 5.15 0.19
N GLU A 13 -9.74 4.03 0.83
CA GLU A 13 -8.68 3.94 1.84
C GLU A 13 -7.31 3.61 1.23
N CYS A 14 -7.25 2.70 0.26
CA CYS A 14 -5.99 2.30 -0.37
C CYS A 14 -5.86 2.70 -1.85
N GLY A 15 -6.93 3.21 -2.47
CA GLY A 15 -6.98 3.58 -3.89
C GLY A 15 -7.09 2.39 -4.85
N GLU A 16 -6.92 1.16 -4.38
CA GLU A 16 -7.01 -0.05 -5.21
C GLU A 16 -8.46 -0.45 -5.49
N ARG A 17 -8.68 -1.12 -6.61
CA ARG A 17 -10.00 -1.67 -6.97
C ARG A 17 -10.22 -3.04 -6.34
N TRP A 18 -11.38 -3.23 -5.72
CA TRP A 18 -11.88 -4.58 -5.41
C TRP A 18 -12.61 -5.16 -6.62
N SER A 19 -12.63 -6.48 -6.72
CA SER A 19 -13.34 -7.27 -7.72
C SER A 19 -14.63 -7.88 -7.15
N ALA A 20 -15.49 -8.38 -8.03
CA ALA A 20 -16.59 -9.24 -7.58
C ALA A 20 -16.03 -10.49 -6.90
N GLY A 21 -16.59 -10.85 -5.74
CA GLY A 21 -16.08 -11.91 -4.88
C GLY A 21 -15.14 -11.45 -3.77
N ASP A 22 -14.66 -10.19 -3.78
CA ASP A 22 -13.82 -9.70 -2.69
C ASP A 22 -14.62 -9.41 -1.43
N LEU A 23 -14.01 -9.57 -0.27
CA LEU A 23 -14.64 -9.23 1.00
C LEU A 23 -14.58 -7.71 1.21
N ILE A 24 -15.74 -7.06 1.32
CA ILE A 24 -15.89 -5.61 1.50
C ILE A 24 -16.70 -5.28 2.75
N ARG A 25 -16.58 -4.04 3.23
CA ARG A 25 -17.38 -3.46 4.31
C ARG A 25 -17.82 -2.05 3.94
N ALA A 26 -18.93 -1.61 4.50
CA ALA A 26 -19.31 -0.21 4.49
C ALA A 26 -18.65 0.51 5.67
N ASP A 27 -18.28 1.77 5.50
CA ASP A 27 -17.97 2.68 6.59
C ASP A 27 -19.23 3.40 7.12
N GLU A 28 -19.04 4.39 8.00
CA GLU A 28 -20.11 5.17 8.60
C GLU A 28 -20.88 6.02 7.57
N ASP A 29 -20.19 6.44 6.51
CA ASP A 29 -20.75 7.23 5.39
C ASP A 29 -21.37 6.34 4.29
N LYS A 30 -21.46 5.02 4.54
CA LYS A 30 -21.96 4.01 3.59
C LYS A 30 -21.11 3.89 2.32
N ALA A 31 -19.86 4.35 2.34
CA ALA A 31 -18.91 4.07 1.29
C ALA A 31 -18.37 2.64 1.44
N TRP A 32 -18.33 1.90 0.34
CA TRP A 32 -17.76 0.56 0.33
C TRP A 32 -16.24 0.63 0.30
N LYS A 33 -15.59 -0.30 1.01
CA LYS A 33 -14.14 -0.49 1.00
C LYS A 33 -13.79 -1.94 1.27
N HIS A 34 -12.54 -2.31 0.99
CA HIS A 34 -12.04 -3.63 1.37
C HIS A 34 -12.29 -3.89 2.87
N ALA A 35 -12.69 -5.12 3.21
CA ALA A 35 -12.79 -5.53 4.60
C ALA A 35 -11.45 -5.36 5.31
N VAL A 36 -10.37 -5.70 4.61
CA VAL A 36 -8.98 -5.44 4.95
C VAL A 36 -8.28 -4.97 3.68
N CYS A 37 -7.71 -3.76 3.69
CA CYS A 37 -6.94 -3.28 2.55
C CYS A 37 -5.75 -4.21 2.26
N PRO A 38 -5.45 -4.48 0.98
CA PRO A 38 -4.26 -5.24 0.63
C PRO A 38 -3.01 -4.53 1.13
N THR A 39 -2.01 -5.30 1.55
CA THR A 39 -0.70 -4.74 1.89
C THR A 39 -0.11 -4.07 0.64
N PRO A 40 0.35 -2.81 0.71
CA PRO A 40 0.98 -2.15 -0.42
C PRO A 40 2.18 -2.96 -0.88
N ARG A 41 2.28 -3.20 -2.19
CA ARG A 41 3.44 -3.86 -2.78
C ARG A 41 4.56 -2.83 -2.96
N PRO A 42 5.82 -3.18 -2.66
CA PRO A 42 6.94 -2.31 -2.97
C PRO A 42 6.97 -2.00 -4.46
N THR A 43 7.13 -0.72 -4.81
CA THR A 43 7.26 -0.26 -6.19
C THR A 43 8.68 -0.38 -6.74
N ALA A 44 9.64 -0.65 -5.86
CA ALA A 44 11.06 -0.82 -6.17
C ALA A 44 11.59 -2.15 -5.65
N ALA A 45 12.62 -2.67 -6.29
CA ALA A 45 13.37 -3.81 -5.78
C ALA A 45 14.06 -3.44 -4.47
N PRO A 46 14.17 -4.38 -3.50
CA PRO A 46 14.98 -4.16 -2.31
C PRO A 46 16.44 -3.86 -2.67
N CYS A 47 17.07 -3.00 -1.88
CA CYS A 47 18.51 -2.76 -1.97
C CYS A 47 19.29 -4.07 -1.83
N ALA A 48 20.26 -4.32 -2.71
CA ALA A 48 21.07 -5.53 -2.65
C ALA A 48 22.00 -5.60 -1.42
N SER A 49 22.28 -4.45 -0.79
CA SER A 49 23.19 -4.37 0.37
C SER A 49 22.45 -4.53 1.69
N CYS A 50 21.36 -3.79 1.90
CA CYS A 50 20.63 -3.79 3.19
C CYS A 50 19.24 -4.42 3.15
N PHE A 51 18.79 -4.89 1.99
CA PHE A 51 17.49 -5.55 1.79
C PHE A 51 16.26 -4.70 2.18
N GLN A 52 16.41 -3.38 2.36
CA GLN A 52 15.30 -2.45 2.53
C GLN A 52 14.81 -1.91 1.18
N ILE A 53 13.54 -1.48 1.12
CA ILE A 53 13.00 -0.77 -0.05
C ILE A 53 13.61 0.64 -0.07
N PRO A 54 14.25 1.06 -1.19
CA PRO A 54 14.81 2.41 -1.30
C PRO A 54 13.74 3.49 -1.08
N ALA A 55 14.15 4.63 -0.54
CA ALA A 55 13.31 5.82 -0.46
C ALA A 55 12.93 6.32 -1.87
N ALA A 56 11.95 7.21 -1.96
CA ALA A 56 11.46 7.74 -3.24
C ALA A 56 12.55 8.45 -4.08
N ASN A 57 13.60 8.93 -3.44
CA ASN A 57 14.77 9.53 -4.09
C ASN A 57 15.87 8.51 -4.47
N GLY A 58 15.61 7.21 -4.27
CA GLY A 58 16.55 6.13 -4.53
C GLY A 58 17.54 5.81 -3.40
N ALA A 59 17.55 6.59 -2.31
CA ALA A 59 18.47 6.35 -1.20
C ALA A 59 18.12 5.09 -0.41
N CYS A 60 19.13 4.29 -0.08
CA CYS A 60 19.02 3.09 0.74
C CYS A 60 19.38 3.40 2.19
N GLY A 61 18.80 2.67 3.15
CA GLY A 61 19.10 2.87 4.58
C GLY A 61 20.54 2.54 4.98
N CYS A 62 21.31 1.87 4.12
CA CYS A 62 22.74 1.63 4.31
C CYS A 62 23.63 2.65 3.60
N ASP A 63 23.06 3.62 2.88
CA ASP A 63 23.86 4.67 2.27
C ASP A 63 24.50 5.49 3.38
N PRO A 64 25.82 5.76 3.30
CA PRO A 64 26.49 6.55 4.30
C PRO A 64 25.87 7.94 4.35
N ILE A 65 25.48 8.36 5.55
CA ILE A 65 25.03 9.73 5.84
C ILE A 65 26.30 10.60 5.88
N ASP A 66 26.97 10.79 4.76
CA ASP A 66 28.14 11.66 4.71
C ASP A 66 27.70 13.13 4.85
N SER A 67 27.59 13.54 6.12
CA SER A 67 28.16 14.75 6.69
C SER A 67 28.46 15.89 5.70
N LYS A 68 27.44 16.55 5.17
CA LYS A 68 27.61 17.89 4.59
C LYS A 68 27.50 18.94 5.70
N ASP A 69 28.55 19.06 6.50
CA ASP A 69 28.92 20.25 7.28
C ASP A 69 30.43 20.19 7.56
N SER A 70 31.25 20.69 6.63
CA SER A 70 32.65 21.07 6.85
C SER A 70 33.01 22.20 5.90
#